data_AF-A0A524GEM3-F1
#
_entry.id   AF-A0A524GEM3-F1
#
_cell.length_a   1.000
_cell.length_b   1.000
_cell.length_c   1.000
_cell.angle_alpha   90.00
_cell.angle_beta   90.00
_cell.angle_gamma   90.00
#
_symmetry.space_group_name_H-M   'P 1'
#
loop_
_entity.id
_entity.type
_entity.pdbx_description
1 polymer ?
#
loop_
_entity_poly.entity_id
_entity_poly.type
_entity_poly.pdbx_seq_one_letter_code
_entity_poly.pdbx_strand_id
1 'polypeptide(L)' 'MEIPGKVSVYCPLIDAKGTAATLVSISANGHYHVEVQIKGRVHVMFLPIAGTALYFAEPEPIPDVEFEIER' A
#
# COMPACT_ATOMS: atom_id res chain seq x y z
N MET A 1 -6.86 -6.98 -2.60
CA MET A 1 -6.01 -5.77 -2.76
C MET A 1 -5.98 -5.27 -4.19
N GLU A 2 -6.51 -4.07 -4.42
CA GLU A 2 -6.43 -3.38 -5.72
C GLU A 2 -5.28 -2.38 -5.74
N ILE A 3 -4.64 -2.25 -6.91
CA ILE A 3 -3.61 -1.25 -7.18
C ILE A 3 -4.08 -0.46 -8.41
N PRO A 4 -4.17 0.89 -8.34
CA PRO A 4 -3.69 1.74 -7.26
C PRO A 4 -4.55 1.69 -5.99
N GLY A 5 -3.93 1.82 -4.81
CA GLY A 5 -4.63 1.71 -3.52
C GLY A 5 -4.03 2.57 -2.41
N LYS A 6 -4.86 3.06 -1.49
CA LYS A 6 -4.42 3.87 -0.34
C LYS A 6 -3.70 3.00 0.67
N VAL A 7 -2.53 3.44 1.12
CA VAL A 7 -1.69 2.71 2.07
C VAL A 7 -1.11 3.64 3.14
N SER A 8 -0.74 3.06 4.29
CA SER A 8 0.19 3.68 5.23
C SER A 8 1.58 3.10 5.04
N VAL A 9 2.57 3.98 4.89
CA VAL A 9 3.97 3.62 4.61
C VAL A 9 4.82 3.73 5.87
N TYR A 10 5.61 2.70 6.13
CA TYR A 10 6.67 2.69 7.14
C TYR A 10 8.00 2.39 6.46
N CYS A 11 8.93 3.33 6.47
CA CYS A 11 10.24 3.20 5.85
C CYS A 11 11.29 3.97 6.67
N PRO A 12 12.18 3.27 7.40
CA PRO A 12 13.20 3.91 8.24
C PRO A 12 14.18 4.79 7.47
N LEU A 13 14.43 4.48 6.19
CA LEU A 13 15.39 5.21 5.34
C LEU A 13 15.05 6.70 5.18
N ILE A 14 13.76 7.04 5.25
CA ILE A 14 13.25 8.41 5.10
C ILE A 14 12.46 8.87 6.33
N ASP A 15 12.60 8.14 7.45
CA ASP A 15 11.82 8.34 8.68
C ASP A 15 10.29 8.38 8.47
N ALA A 16 9.79 7.63 7.49
CA ALA A 16 8.35 7.49 7.27
C ALA A 16 7.76 6.58 8.34
N LYS A 17 6.87 7.13 9.17
CA LYS A 17 6.18 6.45 10.28
C LYS A 17 4.68 6.51 10.06
N GLY A 18 4.14 5.59 9.27
CA GLY A 18 2.70 5.56 8.93
C GLY A 18 2.28 6.70 8.01
N THR A 19 3.15 7.08 7.08
CA THR A 19 2.88 8.16 6.12
C THR A 19 1.80 7.71 5.13
N ALA A 20 0.72 8.48 5.03
CA ALA A 20 -0.34 8.21 4.07
C ALA A 20 0.16 8.38 2.63
N ALA A 21 -0.11 7.38 1.79
CA ALA A 21 0.31 7.34 0.40
C ALA A 21 -0.71 6.60 -0.48
N THR A 22 -0.49 6.65 -1.79
CA THR A 22 -1.12 5.75 -2.75
C THR A 22 -0.06 4.82 -3.31
N LEU A 23 -0.24 3.51 -3.17
CA LEU A 23 0.57 2.53 -3.88
C LEU A 23 0.09 2.48 -5.33
N VAL A 24 0.99 2.78 -6.28
CA VAL A 24 0.68 2.84 -7.72
C VAL A 24 1.08 1.57 -8.43
N SER A 25 2.19 0.95 -8.04
CA SER A 25 2.65 -0.33 -8.59
C SER A 25 3.72 -0.97 -7.71
N ILE A 26 3.87 -2.29 -7.82
CA ILE A 26 4.99 -3.03 -7.23
C ILE A 26 5.88 -3.50 -8.37
N SER A 27 7.16 -3.13 -8.34
CA SER A 27 8.11 -3.47 -9.38
C SER A 27 8.77 -4.84 -9.10
N ALA A 28 8.96 -5.65 -10.14
CA ALA A 28 9.61 -6.97 -10.02
C ALA A 28 11.08 -6.85 -9.55
N ASN A 29 11.70 -5.70 -9.80
CA ASN A 29 13.03 -5.31 -9.36
C ASN A 29 13.05 -4.77 -7.91
N GLY A 30 12.00 -5.00 -7.12
CA GLY A 30 12.07 -4.92 -5.65
C GLY A 30 11.75 -3.55 -5.04
N HIS A 31 10.91 -2.74 -5.70
CA HIS A 31 10.52 -1.42 -5.20
C HIS A 31 9.00 -1.21 -5.23
N TYR A 32 8.49 -0.46 -4.25
CA TYR A 32 7.16 0.13 -4.28
C TYR A 32 7.21 1.49 -4.98
N HIS A 33 6.35 1.68 -5.97
CA HIS A 33 6.07 2.99 -6.54
C HIS A 33 4.91 3.59 -5.78
N VAL A 34 5.16 4.68 -5.04
CA VAL A 34 4.15 5.36 -4.24
C VAL A 34 4.05 6.83 -4.59
N GLU A 35 2.84 7.36 -4.48
CA GLU A 35 2.55 8.79 -4.52
C GLU A 35 2.23 9.29 -3.12
N VAL A 36 2.90 10.36 -2.69
CA VAL A 36 2.74 10.97 -1.37
C VAL A 36 2.46 12.45 -1.50
N GLN A 37 1.54 12.96 -0.69
CA GLN A 37 1.25 14.39 -0.61
C GLN A 37 2.23 15.08 0.34
N ILE A 38 3.05 15.98 -0.20
CA ILE A 38 3.99 16.79 0.58
C ILE A 38 3.69 18.25 0.29
N LYS A 39 3.31 19.02 1.32
CA LYS A 39 2.99 20.45 1.21
C LYS A 39 1.99 20.77 0.07
N GLY A 40 0.98 19.91 -0.08
CA GLY A 40 -0.09 20.08 -1.08
C GLY A 40 0.29 19.71 -2.51
N ARG A 41 1.43 19.05 -2.73
CA ARG A 41 1.86 18.54 -4.03
C ARG A 41 2.05 17.04 -3.97
N VAL A 42 1.75 16.36 -5.08
CA VAL A 42 2.03 14.94 -5.24
C VAL A 42 3.50 14.75 -5.59
N HIS A 43 4.18 13.91 -4.82
CA HIS A 43 5.54 13.47 -5.07
C HIS A 43 5.56 11.97 -5.30
N VAL A 44 6.30 11.56 -6.32
CA VAL A 44 6.57 10.15 -6.62
C VAL A 44 7.79 9.69 -5.83
N MET A 45 7.70 8.53 -5.18
CA MET A 45 8.82 7.88 -4.51
C MET A 45 8.90 6.41 -4.89
N PHE A 46 10.14 5.92 -5.01
CA PHE A 46 10.46 4.51 -5.16
C PHE A 46 11.11 4.03 -3.87
N LEU A 47 10.39 3.22 -3.11
CA LEU A 47 10.87 2.71 -1.84
C LEU A 47 11.28 1.25 -1.99
N PRO A 48 12.47 0.83 -1.52
CA PRO A 48 12.87 -0.57 -1.59
C PRO A 48 11.90 -1.42 -0.76
N ILE A 49 11.50 -2.58 -1.28
CA ILE A 49 10.66 -3.52 -0.52
C ILE A 49 11.40 -3.96 0.75
N ALA A 50 12.70 -4.19 0.64
CA ALA A 50 13.55 -4.47 1.79
C ALA A 50 13.58 -3.27 2.75
N GLY A 51 12.95 -3.43 3.92
CA GLY A 51 12.89 -2.38 4.94
C GLY A 51 11.71 -1.41 4.79
N THR A 52 10.79 -1.65 3.85
CA THR A 52 9.53 -0.89 3.76
C THR A 52 8.34 -1.79 4.06
N ALA A 53 7.53 -1.40 5.04
CA ALA A 53 6.25 -2.03 5.30
C ALA A 53 5.12 -1.13 4.81
N LEU A 54 4.09 -1.75 4.22
CA LEU A 54 2.85 -1.12 3.78
C LEU A 54 1.67 -1.90 4.38
N TYR A 55 0.60 -1.21 4.73
CA TYR A 55 -0.72 -1.83 4.88
C TYR A 55 -1.75 -1.00 4.13
N PHE A 56 -2.72 -1.69 3.52
CA PHE A 56 -3.83 -1.05 2.83
C PHE A 56 -4.79 -0.43 3.84
N ALA A 57 -5.23 0.80 3.55
CA ALA A 57 -6.12 1.53 4.44
C ALA A 57 -7.51 0.89 4.53
N GLU A 58 -7.93 0.20 3.48
CA GLU A 58 -9.20 -0.52 3.43
C GLU A 58 -8.99 -1.97 3.87
N PRO A 59 -9.82 -2.49 4.80
CA PRO A 59 -9.76 -3.88 5.21
C PRO A 59 -10.22 -4.80 4.06
N GLU A 60 -9.69 -6.02 4.03
CA GLU A 60 -10.19 -7.05 3.12
C GLU A 60 -11.64 -7.42 3.49
N PRO A 61 -12.53 -7.67 2.50
CA PRO A 61 -13.90 -8.10 2.76
C PRO A 61 -13.91 -9.41 3.58
N ILE A 62 -14.85 -9.50 4.53
CA ILE A 62 -15.09 -10.75 5.25
C ILE A 62 -15.91 -11.67 4.32
N PRO A 63 -15.46 -12.90 4.02
CA PRO A 63 -16.25 -13.83 3.23
C PRO A 63 -17.55 -14.19 3.96
N ASP A 64 -18.69 -14.13 3.27
CA ASP A 64 -19.95 -14.64 3.81
C ASP A 64 -19.87 -16.18 3.89
N VAL A 65 -19.98 -16.72 5.10
CA VAL A 65 -19.85 -18.17 5.39
C VAL A 65 -21.10 -18.95 4.97
N GLU A 66 -22.18 -18.28 4.57
CA GLU A 66 -23.51 -18.89 4.38
C GLU A 66 -23.79 -19.48 2.98
N PHE A 67 -22.81 -19.57 2.07
CA PHE A 67 -22.98 -20.32 0.83
C PHE A 67 -22.79 -21.83 1.07
N GLU A 68 -23.78 -22.47 1.71
CA GLU A 68 -23.98 -23.91 1.54
C GLU A 68 -24.44 -24.16 0.09
N ILE A 69 -23.50 -24.60 -0.74
CA ILE A 69 -23.79 -25.11 -2.07
C ILE A 69 -24.57 -26.41 -1.87
N GLU A 70 -25.90 -26.36 -2.00
CA GLU A 70 -26.71 -27.57 -2.10
C GLU A 70 -26.17 -28.43 -3.25
N ARG A 71 -25.78 -29.66 -2.94
CA ARG A 71 -25.13 -30.61 -3.84
C ARG A 71 -26.06 -31.74 -4.23
#